data_AF-A0A4Q8A9Q7-F1
#
_entry.id   AF-A0A4Q8A9Q7-F1
#
_cell.length_a   1.000
_cell.length_b   1.000
_cell.length_c   1.000
_cell.angle_alpha   90.00
_cell.angle_beta   90.00
_cell.angle_gamma   90.00
#
_symmetry.space_group_name_H-M   'P 1'
#
loop_
_entity.id
_entity.type
_entity.pdbx_description
1 polymer ?
#
loop_
_entity_poly.entity_id
_entity_poly.type
_entity_poly.pdbx_seq_one_letter_code
_entity_poly.pdbx_strand_id
1 'polypeptide(L)'
;MHNHDVSNEGIDRRTITKGAAWSLPVLAAAVAAPHAAASVEPPVCPECFSAGIGAAFTAQAVVLNNRGALAITTALNVSTQSCADLSLFQPVYTAIMTNATLTMTDGSEYTSTAGLGTGVGTFGAISAFNYNGLFTGVNYPNDAIPPYGRNAPARLCVDFTMVVVGLPSLLELRCPVTICWDVTNMVSLGTVILGAGTVNHTGIMAAG
;
A
#
# COMPACT_ATOMS: atom_id res chain seq x y z
N MET A 1 -80.69 -52.82 -2.20
CA MET A 1 -80.64 -51.39 -1.81
C MET A 1 -79.35 -51.17 -1.05
N HIS A 2 -78.35 -50.59 -1.72
CA HIS A 2 -77.09 -50.14 -1.15
C HIS A 2 -77.26 -48.68 -0.70
N ASN A 3 -76.79 -48.34 0.48
CA ASN A 3 -76.37 -46.97 0.80
C ASN A 3 -75.01 -47.05 1.48
N HIS A 4 -74.02 -46.44 0.84
CA HIS A 4 -72.66 -46.32 1.32
C HIS A 4 -72.59 -45.20 2.36
N ASP A 5 -72.08 -45.53 3.54
CA ASP A 5 -71.75 -44.57 4.58
C ASP A 5 -70.34 -44.04 4.30
N VAL A 6 -70.23 -42.79 3.84
CA VAL A 6 -68.94 -42.15 3.55
C VAL A 6 -68.44 -41.52 4.85
N SER A 7 -67.63 -42.28 5.59
CA SER A 7 -66.83 -41.75 6.69
C SER A 7 -65.84 -40.73 6.12
N ASN A 8 -66.07 -39.44 6.39
CA ASN A 8 -65.12 -38.38 6.07
C ASN A 8 -63.90 -38.54 6.99
N GLU A 9 -62.88 -39.24 6.50
CA GLU A 9 -61.55 -39.32 7.10
C GLU A 9 -60.82 -37.98 6.88
N GLY A 10 -61.36 -36.92 7.50
CA GLY A 10 -60.79 -35.59 7.44
C GLY A 10 -59.49 -35.56 8.24
N ILE A 11 -58.40 -35.14 7.60
CA ILE A 11 -57.14 -34.82 8.28
C ILE A 11 -57.45 -33.80 9.37
N ASP A 12 -57.42 -34.25 10.63
CA ASP A 12 -57.74 -33.41 11.78
C ASP A 12 -56.75 -32.25 11.84
N ARG A 13 -57.26 -31.02 12.00
CA ARG A 13 -56.45 -29.79 11.99
C ARG A 13 -55.33 -29.84 13.03
N ARG A 14 -55.53 -30.61 14.10
CA ARG A 14 -54.55 -30.87 15.17
C ARG A 14 -53.31 -31.64 14.72
N THR A 15 -53.41 -32.46 13.68
CA THR A 15 -52.31 -33.24 13.10
C THR A 15 -51.36 -32.33 12.31
N ILE A 16 -51.91 -31.34 11.60
CA ILE A 16 -51.12 -30.36 10.83
C ILE A 16 -50.36 -29.43 11.78
N THR A 17 -50.97 -29.00 12.89
CA THR A 17 -50.30 -28.10 13.85
C THR A 17 -49.10 -28.74 14.54
N LYS A 18 -49.15 -30.06 14.81
CA LYS A 18 -48.03 -30.77 15.44
C LYS A 18 -46.83 -30.91 14.51
N GLY A 19 -47.01 -31.21 13.22
CA GLY A 19 -45.89 -31.32 12.27
C GLY A 19 -45.19 -29.99 11.97
N ALA A 20 -45.96 -28.90 11.85
CA ALA A 20 -45.42 -27.57 11.56
C ALA A 20 -44.64 -26.97 12.74
N ALA A 21 -45.05 -27.25 13.98
CA ALA A 21 -44.42 -26.70 15.18
C ALA A 21 -42.97 -27.19 15.38
N TRP A 22 -42.64 -28.41 14.92
CA TRP A 22 -41.30 -28.99 15.09
C TRP A 22 -40.38 -28.81 13.87
N SER A 23 -40.92 -28.47 12.70
CA SER A 23 -40.13 -28.33 11.46
C SER A 23 -39.62 -26.90 11.23
N LEU A 24 -40.37 -25.88 11.66
CA LEU A 24 -39.98 -24.47 11.50
C LEU A 24 -38.69 -24.08 12.25
N PRO A 25 -38.46 -24.52 13.50
CA PRO A 25 -37.21 -24.19 14.20
C PRO A 25 -35.98 -24.83 13.55
N VAL A 26 -36.14 -26.06 13.03
CA VAL A 26 -35.05 -26.80 12.37
C VAL A 26 -34.68 -26.16 11.05
N LEU A 27 -35.67 -25.74 10.25
CA LEU A 27 -35.41 -24.98 9.02
C LEU A 27 -34.78 -23.63 9.34
N ALA A 28 -35.32 -22.87 10.30
CA ALA A 28 -34.75 -21.58 10.70
C ALA A 28 -33.29 -21.69 11.19
N ALA A 29 -32.97 -22.69 12.01
CA ALA A 29 -31.60 -22.97 12.43
C ALA A 29 -30.71 -23.43 11.27
N ALA A 30 -31.25 -24.23 10.34
CA ALA A 30 -30.51 -24.72 9.18
C ALA A 30 -30.22 -23.64 8.12
N VAL A 31 -31.07 -22.61 7.96
CA VAL A 31 -30.75 -21.43 7.11
C VAL A 31 -29.92 -20.38 7.84
N ALA A 32 -30.02 -20.26 9.16
CA ALA A 32 -29.20 -19.31 9.92
C ALA A 32 -27.75 -19.77 10.09
N ALA A 33 -27.51 -21.08 10.26
CA ALA A 33 -26.17 -21.64 10.46
C ALA A 33 -25.17 -21.34 9.32
N PRO A 34 -25.50 -21.53 8.02
CA PRO A 34 -24.56 -21.20 6.94
C PRO A 34 -24.36 -19.68 6.80
N HIS A 35 -25.35 -18.85 7.15
CA HIS A 35 -25.21 -17.39 7.08
C HIS A 35 -24.31 -16.82 8.20
N ALA A 36 -24.33 -17.43 9.39
CA ALA A 36 -23.43 -17.08 10.49
C ALA A 36 -22.01 -17.64 10.28
N ALA A 37 -21.87 -18.82 9.65
CA ALA A 37 -20.57 -19.40 9.32
C ALA A 37 -19.90 -18.75 8.09
N ALA A 38 -20.66 -18.08 7.23
CA ALA A 38 -20.16 -17.34 6.07
C ALA A 38 -19.88 -15.86 6.35
N SER A 39 -20.20 -15.36 7.54
CA SER A 39 -19.79 -14.02 7.98
C SER A 39 -18.33 -14.06 8.42
N VAL A 40 -17.43 -14.35 7.48
CA VAL A 40 -16.01 -14.09 7.68
C VAL A 40 -15.85 -12.59 7.57
N GLU A 41 -15.38 -11.95 8.64
CA GLU A 41 -15.00 -10.53 8.61
C GLU A 41 -14.12 -10.30 7.36
N PRO A 42 -14.45 -9.36 6.47
CA PRO A 42 -13.63 -9.11 5.29
C PRO A 42 -12.19 -8.81 5.71
N PRO A 43 -11.18 -9.40 5.04
CA PRO A 43 -9.79 -9.20 5.43
C PRO A 43 -9.44 -7.71 5.42
N VAL A 44 -8.88 -7.23 6.52
CA VAL A 44 -8.46 -5.84 6.69
C VAL A 44 -7.07 -5.64 6.07
N CYS A 45 -6.79 -4.44 5.59
CA CYS A 45 -5.47 -4.09 5.07
C CYS A 45 -4.37 -4.34 6.12
N PRO A 46 -3.28 -5.03 5.77
CA PRO A 46 -2.14 -5.19 6.68
C PRO A 46 -1.50 -3.83 6.98
N GLU A 47 -1.34 -3.50 8.27
CA GLU A 47 -0.71 -2.24 8.71
C GLU A 47 0.82 -2.34 8.88
N CYS A 48 1.41 -3.46 8.43
CA CYS A 48 2.81 -3.82 8.68
C CYS A 48 3.80 -3.32 7.61
N PHE A 49 3.33 -2.60 6.59
CA PHE A 49 4.22 -2.03 5.57
C PHE A 49 5.06 -0.91 6.18
N SER A 50 6.38 -1.06 6.17
CA SER A 50 7.30 -0.07 6.71
C SER A 50 8.50 0.12 5.80
N ALA A 51 9.26 1.19 6.02
CA ALA A 51 10.51 1.40 5.31
C ALA A 51 11.54 0.32 5.68
N GLY A 52 12.13 -0.31 4.67
CA GLY A 52 13.25 -1.21 4.80
C GLY A 52 14.59 -0.45 4.88
N ILE A 53 15.66 -1.18 5.20
CA ILE A 53 16.99 -0.61 5.42
C ILE A 53 17.84 -0.56 4.14
N GLY A 54 18.72 0.44 4.05
CA GLY A 54 20.01 0.31 3.37
C GLY A 54 20.01 0.37 1.84
N ALA A 55 19.18 1.21 1.23
CA ALA A 55 19.23 1.43 -0.21
C ALA A 55 20.11 2.63 -0.58
N ALA A 56 20.91 2.51 -1.64
CA ALA A 56 21.68 3.63 -2.17
C ALA A 56 20.73 4.69 -2.75
N PHE A 57 20.89 5.93 -2.32
CA PHE A 57 20.18 7.08 -2.88
C PHE A 57 21.07 7.76 -3.91
N THR A 58 20.56 7.95 -5.13
CA THR A 58 21.23 8.78 -6.14
C THR A 58 20.24 9.73 -6.78
N ALA A 59 20.64 10.98 -6.97
CA ALA A 59 19.84 11.96 -7.67
C ALA A 59 20.72 12.97 -8.43
N GLN A 60 20.18 13.53 -9.50
CA GLN A 60 20.84 14.57 -10.29
C GLN A 60 19.89 15.72 -10.55
N ALA A 61 20.35 16.93 -10.25
CA ALA A 61 19.67 18.18 -10.54
C ALA A 61 20.30 18.87 -11.74
N VAL A 62 19.47 19.35 -12.66
CA VAL A 62 19.83 20.38 -13.64
C VAL A 62 19.15 21.67 -13.23
N VAL A 63 19.94 22.72 -12.98
CA VAL A 63 19.50 23.98 -12.37
C VAL A 63 19.54 25.10 -13.40
N LEU A 64 18.44 25.86 -13.47
CA LEU A 64 18.32 27.10 -14.22
C LEU A 64 17.53 28.12 -13.40
N ASN A 65 17.98 29.36 -13.34
CA ASN A 65 17.39 30.42 -12.53
C ASN A 65 17.20 30.02 -11.04
N ASN A 66 18.18 29.31 -10.46
CA ASN A 66 18.14 28.73 -9.10
C ASN A 66 16.99 27.73 -8.86
N ARG A 67 16.38 27.21 -9.92
CA ARG A 67 15.32 26.20 -9.86
C ARG A 67 15.78 24.95 -10.62
N GLY A 68 15.70 23.81 -9.97
CA GLY A 68 16.18 22.54 -10.48
C GLY A 68 15.06 21.60 -10.90
N ALA A 69 15.34 20.83 -11.95
CA ALA A 69 14.70 19.54 -12.16
C ALA A 69 15.62 18.46 -11.56
N LEU A 70 15.16 17.81 -10.50
CA LEU A 70 15.87 16.77 -9.74
C LEU A 70 15.31 15.40 -10.12
N ALA A 71 16.08 14.62 -10.87
CA ALA A 71 15.78 13.22 -11.15
C ALA A 71 16.40 12.34 -10.06
N ILE A 72 15.64 11.39 -9.53
CA ILE A 72 16.06 10.45 -8.50
C ILE A 72 15.98 9.04 -9.09
N THR A 73 17.05 8.27 -8.91
CA THR A 73 17.08 6.84 -9.23
C THR A 73 17.53 6.07 -8.00
N THR A 74 16.64 5.22 -7.46
CA THR A 74 16.93 4.43 -6.27
C THR A 74 16.04 3.18 -6.17
N ALA A 75 16.34 2.30 -5.24
CA ALA A 75 15.49 1.18 -4.86
C ALA A 75 14.80 1.49 -3.54
N LEU A 76 13.48 1.52 -3.52
CA LEU A 76 12.67 1.67 -2.31
C LEU A 76 12.52 0.31 -1.66
N ASN A 77 13.22 0.10 -0.55
CA ASN A 77 13.07 -1.11 0.25
C ASN A 77 11.83 -0.98 1.13
N VAL A 78 10.86 -1.88 0.99
CA VAL A 78 9.66 -1.97 1.84
C VAL A 78 9.75 -3.26 2.65
N SER A 79 9.68 -3.13 3.97
CA SER A 79 9.66 -4.26 4.90
C SER A 79 8.24 -4.67 5.22
N THR A 80 8.01 -5.98 5.20
CA THR A 80 6.77 -6.64 5.65
C THR A 80 7.06 -7.72 6.69
N GLN A 81 8.22 -7.65 7.34
CA GLN A 81 8.65 -8.68 8.29
C GLN A 81 7.83 -8.67 9.59
N SER A 82 7.20 -7.55 9.92
CA SER A 82 6.37 -7.36 11.11
C SER A 82 4.90 -7.77 10.92
N CYS A 83 4.52 -8.31 9.76
CA CYS A 83 3.15 -8.73 9.51
C CYS A 83 2.79 -9.97 10.36
N ALA A 84 1.91 -9.80 11.34
CA ALA A 84 1.57 -10.84 12.33
C ALA A 84 0.72 -11.99 11.76
N ASP A 85 0.00 -11.78 10.64
CA ASP A 85 -0.94 -12.79 10.09
C ASP A 85 -0.87 -12.87 8.56
N LEU A 86 0.09 -13.66 8.06
CA LEU A 86 0.29 -13.86 6.62
C LEU A 86 -0.52 -15.02 6.03
N SER A 87 -1.16 -15.84 6.88
CA SER A 87 -1.95 -17.00 6.45
C SER A 87 -3.26 -16.62 5.75
N LEU A 88 -3.72 -15.37 5.95
CA LEU A 88 -4.96 -14.83 5.38
C LEU A 88 -4.77 -14.23 3.99
N PHE A 89 -3.54 -14.17 3.48
CA PHE A 89 -3.22 -13.55 2.19
C PHE A 89 -2.38 -14.48 1.33
N GLN A 90 -2.42 -14.27 0.01
CA GLN A 90 -1.38 -14.80 -0.85
C GLN A 90 -0.01 -14.23 -0.41
N PRO A 91 1.08 -15.01 -0.54
CA PRO A 91 2.40 -14.58 -0.09
C PRO A 91 2.94 -13.37 -0.86
N VAL A 92 2.33 -13.03 -1.99
CA VAL A 92 2.76 -11.97 -2.90
C VAL A 92 1.79 -10.80 -2.83
N TYR A 93 2.33 -9.58 -2.89
CA TYR A 93 1.56 -8.35 -3.05
C TYR A 93 2.12 -7.51 -4.19
N THR A 94 1.28 -6.65 -4.77
CA THR A 94 1.71 -5.67 -5.77
C THR A 94 1.73 -4.28 -5.15
N ALA A 95 2.82 -3.53 -5.35
CA ALA A 95 2.97 -2.16 -4.89
C ALA A 95 2.82 -1.23 -6.09
N ILE A 96 1.86 -0.30 -6.05
CA ILE A 96 1.66 0.73 -7.06
C ILE A 96 2.01 2.09 -6.45
N MET A 97 3.05 2.75 -6.93
CA MET A 97 3.40 4.09 -6.48
C MET A 97 2.46 5.11 -7.12
N THR A 98 1.86 5.99 -6.32
CA THR A 98 0.80 6.91 -6.78
C THR A 98 1.19 8.38 -6.66
N ASN A 99 2.01 8.71 -5.66
CA ASN A 99 2.54 10.04 -5.44
C ASN A 99 3.84 9.94 -4.65
N ALA A 100 4.71 10.94 -4.76
CA ALA A 100 5.94 11.04 -3.99
C ALA A 100 6.13 12.47 -3.47
N THR A 101 6.63 12.59 -2.25
CA THR A 101 6.96 13.84 -1.59
C THR A 101 8.42 13.83 -1.19
N LEU A 102 9.17 14.80 -1.69
CA LEU A 102 10.57 15.04 -1.36
C LEU A 102 10.66 16.21 -0.39
N THR A 103 11.25 15.98 0.77
CA THR A 103 11.63 17.02 1.72
C THR A 103 13.13 17.29 1.59
N MET A 104 13.49 18.55 1.41
CA MET A 104 14.88 19.01 1.36
C MET A 104 15.39 19.39 2.76
N THR A 105 16.70 19.56 2.92
CA THR A 105 17.35 19.94 4.18
C THR A 105 16.91 21.32 4.71
N ASP A 106 16.41 22.20 3.84
CA ASP A 106 15.83 23.49 4.23
C ASP A 106 14.36 23.39 4.71
N GLY A 107 13.80 22.17 4.74
CA GLY A 107 12.41 21.91 5.12
C GLY A 107 11.38 22.14 4.00
N SER A 108 11.82 22.54 2.80
CA SER A 108 10.90 22.68 1.66
C SER A 108 10.47 21.32 1.12
N GLU A 109 9.19 21.22 0.77
CA GLU A 109 8.58 19.99 0.25
C GLU A 109 8.19 20.17 -1.23
N TYR A 110 8.41 19.10 -2.00
CA TYR A 110 8.07 19.03 -3.42
C TYR A 110 7.34 17.72 -3.66
N THR A 111 6.22 17.78 -4.37
CA THR A 111 5.45 16.59 -4.74
C THR A 111 5.66 16.24 -6.21
N SER A 112 5.53 14.96 -6.54
CA SER A 112 5.60 14.49 -7.91
C SER A 112 4.83 13.19 -8.12
N THR A 113 4.21 13.08 -9.29
CA THR A 113 3.63 11.85 -9.83
C THR A 113 4.43 11.31 -11.02
N ALA A 114 5.52 11.98 -11.40
CA ALA A 114 6.33 11.63 -12.56
C ALA A 114 7.36 10.56 -12.21
N GLY A 115 7.47 9.53 -13.07
CA GLY A 115 8.49 8.48 -12.92
C GLY A 115 8.19 7.44 -11.83
N LEU A 116 6.93 7.39 -11.39
CA LEU A 116 6.43 6.38 -10.47
C LEU A 116 6.30 5.01 -11.16
N GLY A 117 6.46 3.96 -10.36
CA GLY A 117 6.50 2.58 -10.85
C GLY A 117 5.53 1.66 -10.14
N THR A 118 5.55 0.42 -10.60
CA THR A 118 4.88 -0.71 -9.95
C THR A 118 5.90 -1.79 -9.67
N GLY A 119 5.70 -2.57 -8.61
CA GLY A 119 6.54 -3.71 -8.31
C GLY A 119 5.78 -4.80 -7.58
N VAL A 120 6.42 -5.94 -7.44
CA VAL A 120 5.87 -7.11 -6.76
C VAL A 120 6.76 -7.43 -5.57
N GLY A 121 6.15 -7.59 -4.40
CA GLY A 121 6.83 -7.93 -3.18
C GLY A 121 6.30 -9.22 -2.58
N THR A 122 7.03 -9.75 -1.61
CA THR A 122 6.65 -10.95 -0.87
C THR A 122 6.54 -10.61 0.61
N PHE A 123 5.48 -11.08 1.24
CA PHE A 123 5.28 -10.93 2.68
C PHE A 123 6.34 -11.68 3.49
N GLY A 124 6.68 -11.15 4.68
CA GLY A 124 7.70 -11.73 5.56
C GLY A 124 9.14 -11.42 5.13
N ALA A 125 9.32 -10.54 4.14
CA ALA A 125 10.63 -10.14 3.63
C ALA A 125 10.70 -8.63 3.37
N ILE A 126 11.92 -8.16 3.07
CA ILE A 126 12.15 -6.84 2.49
C ILE A 126 12.08 -6.98 0.97
N SER A 127 11.21 -6.20 0.34
CA SER A 127 11.06 -6.14 -1.12
C SER A 127 11.62 -4.82 -1.65
N ALA A 128 12.39 -4.86 -2.72
CA ALA A 128 13.00 -3.69 -3.33
C ALA A 128 12.24 -3.27 -4.59
N PHE A 129 11.83 -2.00 -4.65
CA PHE A 129 11.10 -1.45 -5.79
C PHE A 129 11.90 -0.36 -6.49
N ASN A 130 12.09 -0.48 -7.80
CA ASN A 130 12.77 0.56 -8.57
C ASN A 130 11.95 1.85 -8.58
N TYR A 131 12.58 2.97 -8.22
CA TYR A 131 12.02 4.30 -8.23
C TYR A 131 12.84 5.22 -9.13
N ASN A 132 12.17 5.88 -10.07
CA ASN A 132 12.77 6.77 -11.05
C ASN A 132 12.04 8.13 -11.07
N GLY A 133 11.90 8.77 -9.91
CA GLY A 133 11.09 9.99 -9.77
C GLY A 133 11.74 11.26 -10.32
N LEU A 134 10.91 12.23 -10.70
CA LEU A 134 11.34 13.56 -11.14
C LEU A 134 10.64 14.66 -10.34
N PHE A 135 11.39 15.50 -9.64
CA PHE A 135 10.87 16.69 -8.95
C PHE A 135 11.29 17.95 -9.71
N THR A 136 10.39 18.91 -9.87
CA THR A 136 10.67 20.16 -10.61
C THR A 136 10.47 21.38 -9.72
N GLY A 137 11.15 22.47 -10.05
CA GLY A 137 11.06 23.71 -9.28
C GLY A 137 11.80 23.67 -7.94
N VAL A 138 12.65 22.67 -7.73
CA VAL A 138 13.45 22.52 -6.49
C VAL A 138 14.39 23.71 -6.34
N ASN A 139 14.42 24.34 -5.17
CA ASN A 139 15.27 25.49 -4.93
C ASN A 139 16.75 25.08 -4.78
N TYR A 140 17.59 25.57 -5.68
CA TYR A 140 19.03 25.39 -5.68
C TYR A 140 19.73 26.75 -5.68
N PRO A 141 20.00 27.34 -4.50
CA PRO A 141 20.72 28.59 -4.39
C PRO A 141 22.13 28.51 -4.99
N ASN A 142 22.67 29.66 -5.38
CA ASN A 142 24.05 29.75 -5.86
C ASN A 142 25.05 29.22 -4.82
N ASP A 143 25.96 28.38 -5.32
CA ASP A 143 27.12 27.86 -4.60
C ASP A 143 28.24 27.59 -5.61
N ALA A 144 29.29 28.40 -5.53
CA ALA A 144 30.38 28.39 -6.50
C ALA A 144 31.56 27.49 -6.08
N ILE A 145 31.55 26.96 -4.85
CA ILE A 145 32.65 26.18 -4.30
C ILE A 145 32.16 24.75 -4.04
N PRO A 146 32.65 23.75 -4.78
CA PRO A 146 32.36 22.34 -4.48
C PRO A 146 32.95 21.93 -3.11
N PRO A 147 32.31 21.00 -2.38
CA PRO A 147 31.02 20.36 -2.66
C PRO A 147 29.82 21.30 -2.42
N TYR A 148 28.72 21.06 -3.12
CA TYR A 148 27.51 21.87 -2.98
C TYR A 148 26.89 21.69 -1.59
N GLY A 149 26.86 22.74 -0.77
CA GLY A 149 26.52 22.64 0.65
C GLY A 149 25.16 23.23 1.05
N ARG A 150 24.41 23.81 0.11
CA ARG A 150 23.27 24.68 0.43
C ARG A 150 21.96 23.95 0.70
N ASN A 151 21.58 22.99 -0.15
CA ASN A 151 20.28 22.33 -0.06
C ASN A 151 20.33 20.92 -0.65
N ALA A 152 20.01 19.90 0.12
CA ALA A 152 20.06 18.52 -0.35
C ALA A 152 18.78 17.76 0.01
N PRO A 153 18.49 16.64 -0.66
CA PRO A 153 17.42 15.74 -0.24
C PRO A 153 17.62 15.26 1.21
N ALA A 154 16.57 15.31 2.02
CA ALA A 154 16.59 14.88 3.41
C ALA A 154 15.63 13.72 3.68
N ARG A 155 14.45 13.73 3.07
CA ARG A 155 13.43 12.68 3.25
C ARG A 155 12.66 12.47 1.95
N LEU A 156 12.36 11.21 1.64
CA LEU A 156 11.51 10.83 0.51
C LEU A 156 10.35 10.00 1.05
N CYS A 157 9.13 10.49 0.88
CA CYS A 157 7.90 9.75 1.17
C CYS A 157 7.22 9.35 -0.13
N VAL A 158 6.72 8.12 -0.22
CA VAL A 158 6.00 7.62 -1.39
C VAL A 158 4.68 7.02 -0.94
N ASP A 159 3.62 7.42 -1.63
CA ASP A 159 2.27 6.89 -1.45
C ASP A 159 2.11 5.67 -2.33
N PHE A 160 1.91 4.52 -1.70
CA PHE A 160 1.64 3.26 -2.37
C PHE A 160 0.17 2.89 -2.27
N THR A 161 -0.35 2.28 -3.32
CA THR A 161 -1.50 1.40 -3.24
C THR A 161 -0.98 -0.04 -3.24
N MET A 162 -1.00 -0.68 -2.08
CA MET A 162 -0.66 -2.10 -1.97
C MET A 162 -1.87 -2.94 -2.35
N VAL A 163 -1.73 -3.76 -3.37
CA VAL A 163 -2.74 -4.71 -3.84
C VAL A 163 -2.40 -6.07 -3.26
N VAL A 164 -3.26 -6.56 -2.36
CA VAL A 164 -3.11 -7.85 -1.68
C VAL A 164 -4.29 -8.73 -2.01
N VAL A 165 -4.08 -10.04 -2.10
CA VAL A 165 -5.15 -11.00 -2.40
C VAL A 165 -5.44 -11.82 -1.15
N GLY A 166 -6.63 -11.64 -0.57
CA GLY A 166 -7.09 -12.38 0.61
C GLY A 166 -7.48 -13.81 0.28
N LEU A 167 -7.13 -14.76 1.14
CA LEU A 167 -7.55 -16.16 1.09
C LEU A 167 -8.71 -16.40 2.09
N PRO A 168 -9.64 -17.35 1.82
CA PRO A 168 -9.73 -18.22 0.64
C PRO A 168 -10.55 -17.63 -0.52
N SER A 169 -11.19 -16.47 -0.33
CA SER A 169 -12.14 -15.88 -1.29
C SER A 169 -11.48 -15.19 -2.50
N LEU A 170 -10.15 -15.10 -2.53
CA LEU A 170 -9.35 -14.40 -3.55
C LEU A 170 -9.80 -12.95 -3.75
N LEU A 171 -10.26 -12.30 -2.69
CA LEU A 171 -10.67 -10.91 -2.72
C LEU A 171 -9.45 -10.00 -2.84
N GLU A 172 -9.41 -9.17 -3.88
CA GLU A 172 -8.39 -8.13 -4.05
C GLU A 172 -8.70 -6.96 -3.11
N LEU A 173 -7.73 -6.59 -2.27
CA LEU A 173 -7.78 -5.44 -1.38
C LEU A 173 -6.75 -4.41 -1.83
N ARG A 174 -7.15 -3.14 -1.82
CA ARG A 174 -6.31 -2.00 -2.17
C ARG A 174 -6.06 -1.16 -0.92
N CYS A 175 -4.82 -1.19 -0.46
CA CYS A 175 -4.41 -0.63 0.81
C CYS A 175 -3.52 0.58 0.56
N PRO A 176 -4.04 1.82 0.66
CA PRO A 176 -3.23 3.02 0.54
C PRO A 176 -2.33 3.13 1.78
N VAL A 177 -1.03 3.26 1.55
CA VAL A 177 -0.02 3.44 2.61
C VAL A 177 1.02 4.47 2.18
N THR A 178 1.44 5.33 3.10
CA THR A 178 2.55 6.26 2.88
C THR A 178 3.76 5.73 3.61
N ILE A 179 4.87 5.54 2.90
CA ILE A 179 6.13 5.06 3.47
C ILE A 179 7.20 6.11 3.23
N CYS A 180 7.98 6.42 4.27
CA CYS A 180 9.02 7.43 4.23
C CYS A 180 10.39 6.86 4.52
N TRP A 181 11.38 7.34 3.78
CA TRP A 181 12.80 7.05 3.99
C TRP A 181 13.54 8.35 4.25
N ASP A 182 14.34 8.35 5.31
CA ASP A 182 15.29 9.43 5.56
C ASP A 182 16.56 9.19 4.74
N VAL A 183 17.10 10.24 4.14
CA VAL A 183 18.34 10.19 3.38
C VAL A 183 19.48 10.70 4.24
N THR A 184 20.40 9.80 4.58
CA THR A 184 21.53 10.05 5.47
C THR A 184 22.85 9.95 4.72
N ASN A 185 23.93 10.46 5.31
CA ASN A 185 25.27 10.47 4.72
C ASN A 185 25.31 11.12 3.33
N MET A 186 24.53 12.19 3.14
CA MET A 186 24.38 12.87 1.87
C MET A 186 25.67 13.57 1.45
N VAL A 187 26.12 13.30 0.23
CA VAL A 187 27.21 13.98 -0.46
C VAL A 187 26.64 14.64 -1.71
N SER A 188 26.89 15.94 -1.86
CA SER A 188 26.38 16.72 -3.00
C SER A 188 27.56 17.30 -3.78
N LEU A 189 27.75 16.86 -5.01
CA LEU A 189 28.83 17.28 -5.88
C LEU A 189 28.29 18.14 -7.02
N GLY A 190 28.99 19.23 -7.34
CA GLY A 190 28.58 20.17 -8.37
C GLY A 190 28.62 21.61 -7.89
N THR A 191 28.10 22.51 -8.72
CA THR A 191 28.02 23.94 -8.43
C THR A 191 26.78 24.53 -9.08
N VAL A 192 26.30 25.65 -8.53
CA VAL A 192 25.30 26.51 -9.15
C VAL A 192 25.88 27.91 -9.18
N ILE A 193 26.18 28.40 -10.38
CA ILE A 193 26.85 29.68 -10.60
C ILE A 193 25.92 30.54 -11.46
N LEU A 194 25.59 31.73 -10.96
CA LEU A 194 24.68 32.66 -11.62
C LEU A 194 23.31 32.02 -11.97
N GLY A 195 22.83 31.14 -11.10
CA GLY A 195 21.55 30.46 -11.20
C GLY A 195 21.54 29.26 -12.14
N ALA A 196 22.68 28.86 -12.72
CA ALA A 196 22.78 27.71 -13.60
C ALA A 196 23.81 26.70 -13.10
N GLY A 197 23.56 25.42 -13.31
CA GLY A 197 24.52 24.38 -12.95
C GLY A 197 23.91 22.99 -12.86
N THR A 198 24.70 22.07 -12.31
CA THR A 198 24.28 20.69 -12.06
C THR A 198 24.75 20.26 -10.69
N VAL A 199 23.91 19.54 -9.95
CA VAL A 199 24.25 18.99 -8.64
C VAL A 199 23.88 17.51 -8.61
N ASN A 200 24.85 16.67 -8.31
CA ASN A 200 24.66 15.23 -8.11
C ASN A 200 24.64 14.94 -6.62
N HIS A 201 23.62 14.26 -6.15
CA HIS A 201 23.42 13.87 -4.76
C HIS A 201 23.58 12.36 -4.63
N THR A 202 24.37 11.92 -3.67
CA THR A 202 24.50 10.51 -3.30
C THR A 202 24.37 10.36 -1.79
N GLY A 203 23.63 9.34 -1.35
CA GLY A 203 23.40 9.10 0.06
C GLY A 203 22.89 7.68 0.32
N ILE A 204 22.37 7.46 1.53
CA ILE A 204 21.81 6.17 1.95
C ILE A 204 20.41 6.41 2.49
N MET A 205 19.44 5.66 1.98
CA MET A 205 18.08 5.63 2.52
C MET A 205 18.02 4.69 3.73
N ALA A 206 17.47 5.22 4.81
CA ALA A 206 17.17 4.49 6.03
C ALA A 206 15.68 4.60 6.35
N ALA A 207 15.19 3.67 7.17
CA ALA A 207 13.86 3.80 7.74
C ALA A 207 13.79 5.08 8.59
N GLY A 208 12.84 5.96 8.27
CA GLY A 208 12.64 7.26 8.93
C GLY A 208 11.41 7.32 9.82
#